data_AF-A0A523XVZ9-F1
#
_entry.id   AF-A0A523XVZ9-F1
#
_cell.length_a   1.000
_cell.length_b   1.000
_cell.length_c   1.000
_cell.angle_alpha   90.00
_cell.angle_beta   90.00
_cell.angle_gamma   90.00
#
_symmetry.space_group_name_H-M   'P 1'
#
loop_
_entity.id
_entity.type
_entity.pdbx_description
1 polymer ?
#
loop_
_entity_poly.entity_id
_entity_poly.type
_entity_poly.pdbx_seq_one_letter_code
_entity_poly.pdbx_strand_id
1 'polypeptide(L)'
;MIKHLLPHSSRNLLADHLAFLYGSQPVPEIMVRIEQILQSHLTVAPAPPSLAGSLSERDVILITYADQLHLRDESPLQTLARFLNHHLPSIVSGIHLLPFYPYSSDDGFSVIDYRQVNPDFGTWDDIKPIAVKFRLMVDAVINHISSQSAWF
;
A
#
# COMPACT_ATOMS: atom_id res chain seq x y z
N MET A 1 29.85 8.37 -3.55
CA MET A 1 30.00 7.22 -2.62
C MET A 1 28.59 6.69 -2.35
N ILE A 2 28.24 5.52 -2.87
CA ILE A 2 26.88 4.95 -2.70
C ILE A 2 26.78 4.52 -1.24
N LYS A 3 25.98 5.24 -0.43
CA LYS A 3 25.58 4.74 0.89
C LYS A 3 24.67 3.54 0.63
N HIS A 4 25.05 2.36 1.10
CA HIS A 4 24.17 1.20 1.07
C HIS A 4 22.91 1.53 1.89
N LEU A 5 21.75 1.64 1.21
CA LEU A 5 20.47 1.96 1.86
C LEU A 5 19.93 0.78 2.68
N LEU A 6 20.38 -0.44 2.39
CA LEU A 6 20.03 -1.64 3.13
C LEU A 6 21.14 -2.02 4.13
N PRO A 7 20.79 -2.46 5.35
CA PRO A 7 21.75 -3.13 6.22
C PRO A 7 22.41 -4.32 5.52
N HIS A 8 23.68 -4.58 5.81
CA HIS A 8 24.43 -5.67 5.18
C HIS A 8 23.75 -7.05 5.32
N SER A 9 23.13 -7.33 6.46
CA SER A 9 22.38 -8.57 6.70
C SER A 9 21.18 -8.71 5.76
N SER A 10 20.40 -7.64 5.58
CA SER A 10 19.25 -7.62 4.66
C SER A 10 19.67 -7.76 3.21
N ARG A 11 20.79 -7.13 2.82
CA ARG A 11 21.33 -7.23 1.46
C ARG A 11 21.73 -8.67 1.13
N ASN A 12 22.41 -9.36 2.04
CA ASN A 12 22.85 -10.75 1.85
C ASN A 12 21.65 -11.69 1.75
N LEU A 13 20.69 -11.57 2.68
CA LEU A 13 19.47 -12.38 2.65
C LEU A 13 18.70 -12.23 1.33
N LEU A 14 18.60 -11.00 0.82
CA LEU A 14 17.95 -10.74 -0.46
C LEU A 14 18.71 -11.39 -1.62
N ALA A 15 20.04 -11.27 -1.64
CA ALA A 15 20.88 -11.90 -2.66
C ALA A 15 20.74 -13.43 -2.65
N ASP A 16 20.69 -14.04 -1.48
CA ASP A 16 20.52 -15.49 -1.33
C ASP A 16 19.15 -15.96 -1.85
N HIS A 17 18.06 -15.23 -1.53
CA HIS A 17 16.74 -15.53 -2.09
C HIS A 17 16.68 -15.35 -3.61
N LEU A 18 17.32 -14.30 -4.15
CA LEU A 18 17.39 -14.09 -5.60
C LEU A 18 18.19 -15.20 -6.28
N ALA A 19 19.31 -15.64 -5.68
CA ALA A 19 20.10 -16.75 -6.19
C ALA A 19 19.31 -18.06 -6.20
N PHE A 20 18.50 -18.29 -5.16
CA PHE A 20 17.62 -19.46 -5.07
C PHE A 20 16.54 -19.44 -6.17
N LEU A 21 15.92 -18.29 -6.44
CA LEU A 21 14.81 -18.18 -7.40
C LEU A 21 15.27 -18.09 -8.87
N TYR A 22 16.35 -17.38 -9.14
CA TYR A 22 16.76 -16.98 -10.49
C TYR A 22 18.18 -17.45 -10.88
N GLY A 23 18.86 -18.18 -9.99
CA GLY A 23 20.26 -18.55 -10.14
C GLY A 23 21.21 -17.40 -9.78
N SER A 24 22.49 -17.70 -9.58
CA SER A 24 23.47 -16.71 -9.08
C SER A 24 23.92 -15.69 -10.12
N GLN A 25 23.86 -16.03 -11.42
CA GLN A 25 24.34 -15.17 -12.52
C GLN A 25 23.65 -13.79 -12.58
N PRO A 26 22.30 -13.67 -12.55
CA PRO A 26 21.64 -12.36 -12.66
C PRO A 26 21.63 -11.54 -11.36
N VAL A 27 22.01 -12.11 -10.21
CA VAL A 27 21.85 -11.47 -8.89
C VAL A 27 22.54 -10.10 -8.80
N PRO A 28 23.80 -9.90 -9.26
CA PRO A 28 24.44 -8.61 -9.16
C PRO A 28 23.68 -7.49 -9.87
N GLU A 29 23.13 -7.77 -11.05
CA GLU A 29 22.34 -6.80 -11.82
C GLU A 29 20.99 -6.50 -11.17
N ILE A 30 20.27 -7.54 -10.74
CA ILE A 30 18.98 -7.38 -10.06
C ILE A 30 19.16 -6.56 -8.77
N MET A 31 20.21 -6.83 -7.99
CA MET A 31 20.51 -6.09 -6.77
C MET A 31 20.75 -4.60 -7.05
N VAL A 32 21.48 -4.26 -8.12
CA VAL A 32 21.67 -2.85 -8.53
C VAL A 32 20.32 -2.18 -8.84
N ARG A 33 19.43 -2.86 -9.58
CA ARG A 33 18.11 -2.31 -9.92
C ARG A 33 17.22 -2.13 -8.69
N ILE A 34 17.23 -3.08 -7.75
CA ILE A 34 16.48 -2.96 -6.48
C ILE A 34 16.99 -1.76 -5.69
N GLU A 35 18.31 -1.58 -5.57
CA GLU A 35 18.88 -0.45 -4.84
C GLU A 35 18.54 0.89 -5.48
N GLN A 36 18.51 0.97 -6.81
CA GLN A 36 18.07 2.16 -7.54
C GLN A 36 16.59 2.49 -7.26
N ILE A 37 15.72 1.48 -7.27
CA ILE A 37 14.29 1.64 -6.95
C ILE A 37 14.15 2.14 -5.50
N LEU A 38 14.80 1.48 -4.53
CA LEU A 38 14.75 1.89 -3.13
C LEU A 38 15.24 3.33 -2.92
N GLN A 39 16.34 3.70 -3.58
CA GLN A 39 16.89 5.06 -3.51
C GLN A 39 15.91 6.10 -4.08
N SER A 40 15.22 5.78 -5.18
CA SER A 40 14.23 6.68 -5.78
C SER A 40 13.03 6.94 -4.87
N HIS A 41 12.64 5.98 -4.02
CA HIS A 41 11.52 6.14 -3.10
C HIS A 41 11.93 6.78 -1.76
N LEU A 42 13.10 6.44 -1.22
CA LEU A 42 13.56 6.95 0.08
C LEU A 42 14.01 8.42 0.04
N THR A 43 14.22 8.98 -1.15
CA THR A 43 14.56 10.40 -1.34
C THR A 43 13.34 11.31 -1.45
N VAL A 44 12.14 10.75 -1.67
CA VAL A 44 10.93 11.50 -2.06
C VAL A 44 9.97 11.74 -0.89
N ALA A 45 10.03 10.96 0.20
CA ALA A 45 9.15 11.14 1.34
C ALA A 45 9.88 10.92 2.68
N PRO A 46 9.77 11.83 3.67
CA PRO A 46 10.07 11.46 5.04
C PRO A 46 9.13 10.33 5.43
N ALA A 47 9.66 9.29 6.09
CA ALA A 47 8.82 8.23 6.65
C ALA A 47 7.75 8.89 7.53
N PRO A 48 6.45 8.70 7.26
CA PRO A 48 5.43 9.19 8.17
C PRO A 48 5.72 8.62 9.56
N PRO A 49 5.43 9.36 10.65
CA PRO A 49 5.57 8.81 11.99
C PRO A 49 4.78 7.51 12.03
N SER A 50 5.50 6.41 12.16
CA SER A 50 4.89 5.09 12.13
C SER A 50 4.00 5.00 13.38
N LEU A 51 2.68 5.01 13.19
CA LEU A 51 1.74 4.40 14.14
C LEU A 51 1.96 2.87 14.23
N ALA A 52 2.85 2.33 13.40
CA ALA A 52 3.16 0.92 13.22
C ALA A 52 4.20 0.41 14.24
N GLY A 53 3.78 0.29 15.50
CA GLY A 53 4.31 -0.76 16.37
C GLY A 53 3.87 -2.14 15.89
N SER A 54 4.43 -3.22 16.43
CA SER A 54 3.89 -4.57 16.21
C SER A 54 2.40 -4.63 16.58
N LEU A 55 1.62 -5.44 15.86
CA LEU A 55 0.25 -5.75 16.27
C LEU A 55 0.27 -6.45 17.64
N SER A 56 -0.76 -6.21 18.43
CA SER A 56 -1.00 -6.83 19.73
C SER A 56 -2.46 -7.26 19.88
N GLU A 57 -2.77 -7.99 20.95
CA GLU A 57 -4.13 -8.38 21.32
C GLU A 57 -5.05 -7.18 21.64
N ARG A 58 -4.50 -5.97 21.76
CA ARG A 58 -5.25 -4.73 21.98
C ARG A 58 -5.71 -4.07 20.69
N ASP A 59 -5.22 -4.50 19.54
CA ASP A 59 -5.57 -3.90 18.26
C ASP A 59 -6.93 -4.35 17.77
N VAL A 60 -7.73 -3.39 17.32
CA VAL A 60 -9.04 -3.62 16.72
C VAL A 60 -8.97 -3.09 15.29
N ILE A 61 -9.12 -3.99 14.33
CA ILE A 61 -9.02 -3.69 12.90
C ILE A 61 -10.40 -3.72 12.27
N LEU A 62 -10.77 -2.63 11.60
CA LEU A 62 -11.96 -2.58 10.74
C LEU A 62 -11.55 -2.85 9.30
N ILE A 63 -12.19 -3.83 8.67
CA ILE A 63 -12.06 -4.09 7.22
C ILE A 63 -13.25 -3.47 6.52
N THR A 64 -13.02 -2.68 5.48
CA THR A 64 -14.11 -1.98 4.79
C THR A 64 -13.74 -1.65 3.33
N TYR A 65 -14.76 -1.55 2.47
CA TYR A 65 -14.61 -1.02 1.13
C TYR A 65 -14.58 0.51 1.13
N ALA A 66 -13.89 1.09 0.14
CA ALA A 66 -13.80 2.55 -0.04
C ALA A 66 -15.17 3.22 -0.24
N ASP A 67 -16.13 2.47 -0.79
CA ASP A 67 -17.47 2.89 -1.12
C ASP A 67 -18.54 2.31 -0.17
N GLN A 68 -18.15 1.82 1.01
CA GLN A 68 -19.12 1.29 1.96
C GLN A 68 -20.15 2.34 2.43
N LEU A 69 -19.75 3.62 2.43
CA LEU A 69 -20.56 4.75 2.83
C LEU A 69 -20.59 5.79 1.71
N HIS A 70 -21.79 6.34 1.48
CA HIS A 70 -22.03 7.34 0.45
C HIS A 70 -22.84 8.50 1.02
N LEU A 71 -22.45 9.70 0.65
CA LEU A 71 -23.31 10.88 0.68
C LEU A 71 -23.42 11.48 -0.72
N ARG A 72 -24.43 12.34 -0.90
CA ARG A 72 -24.53 13.15 -2.11
C ARG A 72 -23.44 14.23 -2.07
N ASP A 73 -22.89 14.52 -3.25
CA ASP A 73 -21.96 15.63 -3.49
C ASP A 73 -20.56 15.53 -2.85
N GLU A 74 -20.14 14.34 -2.39
CA GLU A 74 -18.76 14.06 -1.99
C GLU A 74 -18.32 12.67 -2.49
N SER A 75 -17.00 12.45 -2.59
CA SER A 75 -16.49 11.12 -2.98
C SER A 75 -16.70 10.10 -1.85
N PRO A 76 -16.86 8.81 -2.17
CA PRO A 76 -17.04 7.78 -1.14
C PRO A 76 -15.91 7.74 -0.10
N LEU A 77 -14.65 7.95 -0.52
CA LEU A 77 -13.53 8.01 0.42
C LEU A 77 -13.61 9.21 1.38
N GLN A 78 -14.13 10.35 0.94
CA GLN A 78 -14.38 11.50 1.82
C GLN A 78 -15.46 11.18 2.86
N THR A 79 -16.57 10.58 2.43
CA THR A 79 -17.63 10.13 3.34
C THR A 79 -17.08 9.16 4.37
N LEU A 80 -16.34 8.15 3.91
CA LEU A 80 -15.74 7.14 4.77
C LEU A 80 -14.76 7.76 5.76
N ALA A 81 -13.81 8.56 5.29
CA ALA A 81 -12.82 9.22 6.14
C ALA A 81 -13.49 10.08 7.23
N ARG A 82 -14.53 10.84 6.89
CA ARG A 82 -15.29 11.65 7.84
C ARG A 82 -15.98 10.80 8.90
N PHE A 83 -16.65 9.72 8.49
CA PHE A 83 -17.31 8.79 9.40
C PHE A 83 -16.30 8.14 10.36
N LEU A 84 -15.22 7.56 9.82
CA LEU A 84 -14.19 6.90 10.62
C LEU A 84 -13.59 7.88 11.64
N ASN A 85 -13.18 9.07 11.18
CA ASN A 85 -12.50 10.06 12.01
C ASN A 85 -13.38 10.69 13.10
N HIS A 86 -14.70 10.64 12.94
CA HIS A 86 -15.65 11.18 13.90
C HIS A 86 -16.11 10.13 14.92
N HIS A 87 -16.36 8.89 14.46
CA HIS A 87 -17.03 7.87 15.29
C HIS A 87 -16.09 6.83 15.90
N LEU A 88 -14.96 6.51 15.26
CA LEU A 88 -14.16 5.34 15.60
C LEU A 88 -12.77 5.56 16.26
N PRO A 89 -12.20 6.77 16.46
CA PRO A 89 -10.82 6.90 16.95
C PRO A 89 -10.52 6.26 18.31
N SER A 90 -11.52 6.10 19.17
CA SER A 90 -11.36 5.48 20.50
C SER A 90 -11.68 3.98 20.53
N ILE A 91 -12.05 3.39 19.40
CA ILE A 91 -12.55 2.01 19.31
C ILE A 91 -11.65 1.20 18.37
N VAL A 92 -11.29 1.76 17.23
CA VAL A 92 -10.55 1.08 16.16
C VAL A 92 -9.14 1.64 16.09
N SER A 93 -8.13 0.77 16.10
CA SER A 93 -6.72 1.17 15.98
C SER A 93 -6.22 1.16 14.53
N GLY A 94 -6.84 0.36 13.66
CA GLY A 94 -6.45 0.26 12.26
C GLY A 94 -7.60 0.02 11.29
N ILE A 95 -7.41 0.49 10.07
CA ILE A 95 -8.34 0.33 8.95
C ILE A 95 -7.64 -0.50 7.89
N HIS A 96 -8.23 -1.63 7.52
CA HIS A 96 -7.90 -2.33 6.28
C HIS A 96 -8.89 -1.89 5.21
N LEU A 97 -8.41 -1.02 4.33
CA LEU A 97 -9.15 -0.57 3.17
C LEU A 97 -8.96 -1.58 2.05
N LEU A 98 -10.04 -2.29 1.70
CA LEU A 98 -10.08 -3.25 0.59
C LEU A 98 -9.75 -2.55 -0.74
N PRO A 99 -9.40 -3.30 -1.82
CA PRO A 99 -8.79 -2.71 -3.00
C PRO A 99 -9.62 -1.54 -3.57
N PHE A 100 -8.98 -0.37 -3.62
CA PHE A 100 -9.58 0.89 -4.07
C PHE A 100 -8.93 1.42 -5.35
N TYR A 101 -8.07 0.63 -5.98
CA TYR A 101 -7.47 0.93 -7.28
C TYR A 101 -8.54 0.84 -8.38
N PRO A 102 -8.35 1.46 -9.56
CA PRO A 102 -9.15 1.11 -10.74
C PRO A 102 -9.09 -0.41 -11.00
N TYR A 103 -10.24 -1.04 -11.24
CA TYR A 103 -10.34 -2.49 -11.44
C TYR A 103 -11.38 -2.84 -12.51
N SER A 104 -11.26 -4.02 -13.11
CA SER A 104 -12.22 -4.49 -14.14
C SER A 104 -13.25 -5.49 -13.63
N SER A 105 -12.96 -6.23 -12.55
CA SER A 105 -13.79 -7.28 -11.98
C SER A 105 -13.30 -7.70 -10.59
N ASP A 106 -13.96 -8.70 -9.99
CA ASP A 106 -13.56 -9.32 -8.71
C ASP A 106 -13.48 -8.32 -7.55
N ASP A 107 -14.47 -7.42 -7.48
CA ASP A 107 -14.66 -6.45 -6.38
C ASP A 107 -13.36 -5.75 -5.93
N GLY A 108 -12.56 -5.30 -6.91
CA GLY A 108 -11.31 -4.58 -6.67
C GLY A 108 -10.04 -5.40 -6.88
N PHE A 109 -10.12 -6.74 -6.92
CA PHE A 109 -8.93 -7.61 -7.02
C PHE A 109 -8.40 -7.79 -8.44
N SER A 110 -9.18 -7.48 -9.49
CA SER A 110 -8.67 -7.39 -10.86
C SER A 110 -8.16 -5.96 -11.16
N VAL A 111 -7.02 -5.60 -10.56
CA VAL A 111 -6.47 -4.23 -10.60
C VAL A 111 -5.99 -3.84 -12.00
N ILE A 112 -6.34 -2.64 -12.46
CA ILE A 112 -5.91 -2.04 -13.74
C ILE A 112 -4.66 -1.18 -13.54
N ASP A 113 -4.63 -0.33 -12.49
CA ASP A 113 -3.49 0.55 -12.22
C ASP A 113 -3.24 0.76 -10.71
N TYR A 114 -2.12 0.23 -10.21
CA TYR A 114 -1.69 0.36 -8.82
C TYR A 114 -1.27 1.79 -8.41
N ARG A 115 -1.10 2.71 -9.36
CA ARG A 115 -0.65 4.09 -9.06
C ARG A 115 -1.80 5.05 -8.81
N GLN A 116 -3.02 4.64 -9.07
CA GLN A 116 -4.21 5.49 -9.00
C GLN A 116 -5.19 4.96 -7.97
N VAL A 117 -5.93 5.88 -7.35
CA VAL A 117 -7.20 5.55 -6.68
C VAL A 117 -8.27 5.50 -7.76
N ASN A 118 -9.24 4.60 -7.64
CA ASN A 118 -10.39 4.54 -8.54
C ASN A 118 -11.08 5.92 -8.53
N PRO A 119 -11.20 6.61 -9.70
CA PRO A 119 -11.84 7.92 -9.77
C PRO A 119 -13.27 7.96 -9.22
N ASP A 120 -13.98 6.83 -9.26
CA ASP A 120 -15.32 6.72 -8.68
C ASP A 120 -15.32 6.77 -7.14
N PHE A 121 -14.17 6.44 -6.52
CA PHE A 121 -14.00 6.43 -5.06
C PHE A 121 -13.34 7.70 -4.52
N GLY A 122 -12.49 8.35 -5.30
CA GLY A 122 -11.80 9.59 -4.94
C GLY A 122 -10.33 9.61 -5.36
N THR A 123 -9.49 10.21 -4.51
CA THR A 123 -8.05 10.42 -4.78
C THR A 123 -7.18 9.96 -3.61
N TRP A 124 -5.86 9.93 -3.82
CA TRP A 124 -4.90 9.70 -2.73
C TRP A 124 -5.04 10.74 -1.60
N ASP A 125 -5.46 11.97 -1.91
CA ASP A 125 -5.68 13.00 -0.89
C ASP A 125 -6.86 12.68 0.03
N ASP A 126 -7.83 11.90 -0.43
CA ASP A 126 -8.98 11.47 0.37
C ASP A 126 -8.64 10.28 1.30
N ILE A 127 -7.58 9.53 1.00
CA ILE A 127 -7.07 8.43 1.84
C ILE A 127 -6.20 8.97 2.99
N LYS A 128 -5.43 10.05 2.75
CA LYS A 128 -4.50 10.63 3.74
C LYS A 128 -5.16 10.91 5.11
N PRO A 129 -6.38 11.48 5.21
CA PRO A 129 -7.04 11.70 6.49
C PRO A 129 -7.30 10.43 7.30
N ILE A 130 -7.44 9.27 6.66
CA ILE A 130 -7.60 7.98 7.34
C ILE A 130 -6.25 7.58 7.96
N ALA A 131 -5.18 7.64 7.18
CA ALA A 131 -3.82 7.27 7.61
C ALA A 131 -3.24 8.16 8.73
N VAL A 132 -3.78 9.37 8.92
CA VAL A 132 -3.37 10.27 10.01
C VAL A 132 -3.86 9.78 11.38
N LYS A 133 -5.07 9.21 11.46
CA LYS A 133 -5.67 8.79 12.74
C LYS A 133 -5.60 7.29 13.00
N PHE A 134 -5.50 6.49 11.95
CA PHE A 134 -5.54 5.04 12.05
C PHE A 134 -4.31 4.41 11.41
N ARG A 135 -3.91 3.23 11.88
CA ARG A 135 -3.00 2.37 11.11
C ARG A 135 -3.71 1.95 9.82
N LEU A 136 -3.22 2.42 8.67
CA LEU A 136 -3.78 2.06 7.37
C LEU A 136 -3.12 0.78 6.84
N MET A 137 -3.95 -0.20 6.49
CA MET A 137 -3.60 -1.42 5.76
C MET A 137 -4.33 -1.41 4.42
N VAL A 138 -3.68 -1.90 3.38
CA VAL A 138 -4.23 -2.00 2.02
C VAL A 138 -3.76 -3.29 1.40
N ASP A 139 -4.53 -3.79 0.43
CA ASP A 139 -4.16 -4.98 -0.31
C ASP A 139 -3.01 -4.75 -1.30
N ALA A 140 -2.09 -5.71 -1.34
CA ALA A 140 -1.01 -5.80 -2.32
C ALA A 140 -1.27 -6.99 -3.24
N VAL A 141 -2.06 -6.79 -4.28
CA VAL A 141 -2.40 -7.83 -5.27
C VAL A 141 -1.22 -8.02 -6.22
N ILE A 142 -0.27 -8.90 -5.88
CA ILE A 142 0.96 -9.07 -6.67
C ILE A 142 0.97 -10.34 -7.53
N ASN A 143 0.02 -11.24 -7.32
CA ASN A 143 -0.04 -12.54 -8.00
C ASN A 143 -0.66 -12.44 -9.40
N HIS A 144 -1.57 -11.49 -9.62
CA HIS A 144 -2.26 -11.28 -10.89
C HIS A 144 -2.64 -9.81 -11.06
N ILE A 145 -3.03 -9.43 -12.27
CA ILE A 145 -3.47 -8.07 -12.65
C ILE A 145 -4.54 -8.18 -13.74
N SER A 146 -5.38 -7.16 -13.91
CA SER A 146 -6.37 -7.10 -14.98
C SER A 146 -5.72 -7.18 -16.35
N SER A 147 -6.36 -7.89 -17.29
CA SER A 147 -5.99 -7.87 -18.72
C SER A 147 -6.17 -6.50 -19.38
N GLN A 148 -6.80 -5.53 -18.70
CA GLN A 148 -6.92 -4.15 -19.16
C GLN A 148 -5.80 -3.25 -18.64
N SER A 149 -4.87 -3.77 -17.83
CA SER A 149 -3.71 -3.00 -17.38
C SER A 149 -2.74 -2.74 -18.53
N ALA A 150 -1.99 -1.65 -18.46
CA ALA A 150 -0.97 -1.27 -19.45
C ALA A 150 0.19 -2.27 -19.60
N TRP A 151 0.26 -3.32 -18.77
CA TRP A 151 1.22 -4.42 -18.92
C TRP A 151 0.79 -5.46 -19.97
N PHE A 152 -0.48 -5.46 -20.38
CA PHE A 152 -1.04 -6.31 -21.43
C PHE A 152 -1.39 -5.47 -22.67
#